data_AF-A0A2W6D6H5-F1
#
_entry.id   AF-A0A2W6D6H5-F1
#
_cell.length_a   1.000
_cell.length_b   1.000
_cell.length_c   1.000
_cell.angle_alpha   90.00
_cell.angle_beta   90.00
_cell.angle_gamma   90.00
#
_symmetry.space_group_name_H-M   'P 1'
#
loop_
_entity.id
_entity.type
_entity.pdbx_description
1 polymer ?
#
loop_
_entity_poly.entity_id
_entity_poly.type
_entity_poly.pdbx_seq_one_letter_code
_entity_poly.pdbx_strand_id
1 'polypeptide(L)' 'MSECYRITGEDCLLVKVHAPTIEELEQILDSFLLYGQTVTSIVVANPVPPRALPVTSTS' A
#
# COMPACT_ATOMS: atom_id res chain seq x y z
N MET A 1 -7.51 1.90 -3.48
CA MET A 1 -6.09 1.47 -3.50
C MET A 1 -5.32 2.40 -4.40
N SER A 2 -4.19 2.92 -3.95
CA SER A 2 -3.34 3.76 -4.80
C SER A 2 -2.27 2.93 -5.51
N GLU A 3 -1.79 1.87 -4.86
CA GLU A 3 -0.70 1.04 -5.37
C GLU A 3 -0.88 -0.42 -4.89
N CYS A 4 -0.57 -1.40 -5.73
CA CYS A 4 -0.61 -2.82 -5.39
C CYS A 4 0.49 -3.55 -6.17
N TYR A 5 1.33 -4.29 -5.45
CA TYR A 5 2.48 -4.99 -6.03
C TYR A 5 2.49 -6.43 -5.57
N ARG A 6 2.82 -7.32 -6.50
CA ARG A 6 3.27 -8.68 -6.17
C ARG A 6 4.77 -8.63 -5.96
N ILE A 7 5.21 -9.10 -4.80
CA ILE A 7 6.61 -9.05 -4.39
C ILE A 7 7.13 -10.47 -4.13
N THR A 8 8.44 -10.58 -3.94
CA THR A 8 9.12 -11.81 -3.50
C THR A 8 9.66 -11.57 -2.10
N GLY A 9 9.56 -12.56 -1.21
CA GLY A 9 9.99 -12.44 0.18
C GLY A 9 9.06 -13.20 1.11
N GLU A 10 8.86 -12.67 2.32
CA GLU A 10 7.93 -13.20 3.32
C GLU A 10 6.47 -12.95 2.93
N ASP A 11 6.15 -11.73 2.47
CA ASP A 11 4.81 -11.36 2.02
C ASP A 11 4.63 -11.57 0.50
N CYS A 12 3.42 -11.95 0.09
CA CYS A 12 3.06 -12.14 -1.32
C CYS A 12 2.68 -10.83 -2.03
N LEU A 13 2.11 -9.88 -1.29
CA LEU A 13 1.54 -8.64 -1.82
C LEU A 13 1.89 -7.45 -0.92
N LEU A 14 2.25 -6.33 -1.53
CA LEU A 14 2.36 -5.04 -0.86
C LEU A 14 1.30 -4.10 -1.43
N VAL A 15 0.43 -3.60 -0.57
CA VAL A 15 -0.73 -2.80 -0.96
C VAL A 15 -0.76 -1.50 -0.18
N LYS A 16 -1.01 -0.40 -0.88
CA LYS A 16 -1.25 0.91 -0.27
C LYS A 16 -2.70 1.32 -0.41
N VAL A 17 -3.37 1.45 0.74
CA VAL A 17 -4.76 1.90 0.86
C VAL A 17 -4.81 3.28 1.50
N HIS A 18 -5.88 4.01 1.21
CA HIS A 18 -6.22 5.24 1.91
C HIS A 18 -7.57 5.01 2.57
N ALA A 19 -7.60 5.15 3.89
CA ALA A 19 -8.82 5.13 4.68
C ALA A 19 -8.88 6.45 5.45
N PRO A 20 -10.03 7.15 5.48
CA PRO A 20 -10.19 8.41 6.19
C PRO A 20 -10.30 8.22 7.71
N THR A 21 -10.70 7.02 8.17
CA THR A 21 -10.79 6.67 9.59
C THR A 21 -10.22 5.28 9.86
N ILE A 22 -10.03 4.95 11.14
CA ILE A 22 -9.57 3.62 11.57
C ILE A 22 -10.65 2.57 11.32
N GLU A 23 -11.92 2.90 11.54
CA GLU A 23 -13.05 1.99 11.34
C GLU A 23 -13.17 1.57 9.87
N GLU A 24 -12.94 2.49 8.92
CA GLU A 24 -12.90 2.16 7.50
C GLU A 24 -11.67 1.32 7.14
N LEU A 25 -10.53 1.53 7.81
CA LEU A 25 -9.35 0.67 7.66
C LEU A 25 -9.66 -0.76 8.13
N GLU A 26 -10.31 -0.92 9.29
CA GLU A 26 -10.70 -2.24 9.82
C GLU A 26 -11.61 -2.99 8.84
N GLN A 27 -12.62 -2.33 8.27
CA GLN A 27 -13.50 -2.95 7.26
C GLN A 27 -12.72 -3.44 6.02
N ILE A 28 -11.70 -2.67 5.60
CA ILE A 28 -10.82 -3.08 4.51
C ILE A 28 -10.03 -4.32 4.94
N LEU A 29 -9.42 -4.32 6.12
CA LEU A 29 -8.65 -5.45 6.64
C LEU A 29 -9.51 -6.72 6.80
N ASP A 30 -10.74 -6.59 7.28
CA ASP A 30 -11.69 -7.69 7.41
C ASP A 30 -11.97 -8.37 6.06
N SER A 31 -12.06 -7.59 4.97
CA SER A 31 -12.21 -8.16 3.63
C SER A 31 -11.00 -8.99 3.19
N PHE A 32 -9.80 -8.70 3.72
CA PHE A 32 -8.59 -9.45 3.43
C PHE A 32 -8.47 -10.74 4.24
N LEU A 33 -9.15 -10.86 5.38
CA LEU A 33 -9.10 -12.07 6.23
C LEU A 33 -9.55 -13.33 5.48
N LEU A 34 -10.39 -13.19 4.45
CA LEU A 34 -10.80 -14.31 3.59
C LEU A 34 -9.63 -14.88 2.77
N TYR A 35 -8.61 -14.07 2.50
CA TYR A 35 -7.48 -14.43 1.62
C TYR A 35 -6.20 -14.75 2.40
N GLY A 36 -6.11 -14.36 3.68
CA GLY A 36 -5.00 -14.66 4.56
C GLY A 36 -4.79 -13.61 5.64
N GLN A 37 -3.78 -13.83 6.47
CA GLN A 37 -3.35 -12.82 7.44
C GLN A 37 -2.64 -11.66 6.73
N THR A 38 -2.83 -10.45 7.25
CA THR A 38 -2.18 -9.24 6.75
C THR A 38 -1.31 -8.59 7.83
N VAL A 39 -0.16 -8.08 7.41
CA VAL A 39 0.65 -7.18 8.23
C VAL A 39 0.33 -5.76 7.80
N THR A 40 -0.12 -4.93 8.73
CA THR A 40 -0.55 -3.56 8.44
C THR A 40 0.42 -2.55 9.05
N SER A 41 0.80 -1.55 8.26
CA SER A 41 1.60 -0.40 8.70
C SER A 41 0.89 0.91 8.35
N ILE A 42 0.88 1.87 9.28
CA ILE A 42 0.22 3.17 9.09
C ILE A 42 1.28 4.23 8.76
N VAL A 43 1.08 4.95 7.66
CA VAL A 43 1.94 6.06 7.26
C VAL A 43 1.58 7.31 8.07
N VAL A 44 2.45 7.73 8.99
CA VAL A 44 2.25 8.93 9.83
C VAL A 44 2.66 10.22 9.11
N ALA A 45 3.70 10.15 8.27
CA ALA A 45 4.17 11.29 7.48
C ALA A 45 4.91 10.80 6.22
N ASN A 46 4.95 11.65 5.19
CA ASN A 46 5.78 11.47 4.01
C ASN A 46 6.85 12.59 3.97
N PRO A 47 7.97 12.43 4.70
CA PRO A 47 8.94 13.51 4.86
C PRO A 47 9.69 13.85 3.56
N VAL A 48 9.72 12.93 2.60
CA VAL A 48 10.33 13.11 1.29
C VAL A 48 9.24 13.05 0.22
N PRO A 49 9.12 14.05 -0.66
CA PRO A 49 8.14 14.02 -1.73
C PRO A 49 8.46 12.90 -2.74
N PRO A 50 7.45 12.33 -3.41
CA PRO A 50 7.67 11.30 -4.42
C PRO A 50 8.67 11.75 -5.49
N ARG A 51 9.66 10.92 -5.78
CA ARG A 51 10.62 11.17 -6.85
C ARG A 51 10.03 10.68 -8.16
N ALA A 52 9.92 11.56 -9.16
CA ALA A 52 9.58 11.15 -10.51
C ALA A 52 10.63 10.16 -11.05
N LEU A 53 10.19 9.21 -11.87
CA LEU A 53 11.12 8.31 -12.54
C LEU A 53 12.14 9.13 -13.33
N PRO A 54 13.42 8.72 -13.36
CA PRO A 54 14.41 9.31 -14.25
C PRO A 54 14.10 8.86 -15.68
N VAL A 55 13.03 9.39 -16.26
CA VAL A 55 12.75 9.26 -17.67
C VAL A 55 13.53 10.37 -18.38
N THR A 56 14.59 10.00 -19.09
CA THR A 56 14.99 10.82 -20.23
C THR A 56 13.81 10.79 -21.19
N SER A 57 13.18 11.94 -21.41
CA SER A 57 12.18 12.12 -22.44
C SER A 57 12.83 11.80 -23.80
N THR A 58 12.72 10.55 -24.23
CA THR A 58 13.04 10.20 -25.62
C THR A 58 11.92 10.79 -26.45
N SER A 59 12.27 11.85 -27.20
CA SER A 59 11.44 12.47 -28.22
C SER A 59 11.09 11.52 -29.36
#